data_AF-A0A8C6J277-F1
#
_entry.id   AF-A0A8C6J277-F1
#
_cell.length_a   1.000
_cell.length_b   1.000
_cell.length_c   1.000
_cell.angle_alpha   90.00
_cell.angle_beta   90.00
_cell.angle_gamma   90.00
#
_symmetry.space_group_name_H-M   'P 1'
#
loop_
_entity.id
_entity.type
_entity.pdbx_description
1 polymer ?
#
loop_
_entity_poly.entity_id
_entity_poly.type
_entity_poly.pdbx_seq_one_letter_code
_entity_poly.pdbx_strand_id
1 'polypeptide(L)' 'MTFAFCDMYPFSGETEFNCPTTYEPICGTDGVTYPNECSLCREIL' A
#
# COMPACT_ATOMS: atom_id res chain seq x y z
N MET A 1 12.86 6.87 7.08
CA MET A 1 11.40 6.93 6.91
C MET A 1 11.10 6.67 5.45
N THR A 2 10.83 5.42 5.09
CA THR A 2 10.47 5.06 3.71
C THR A 2 9.05 5.57 3.47
N PHE A 3 8.91 6.60 2.64
CA PHE A 3 7.60 7.00 2.13
C PHE A 3 7.13 5.89 1.19
N ALA A 4 5.95 5.33 1.45
CA ALA A 4 5.31 4.44 0.49
C ALA A 4 4.88 5.29 -0.71
N PHE A 5 5.41 5.01 -1.90
CA PHE A 5 5.07 5.73 -3.11
C PHE A 5 3.74 5.20 -3.65
N CYS A 6 2.63 5.53 -2.98
CA CYS A 6 1.30 5.07 -3.38
C CYS A 6 0.88 5.54 -4.78
N ASP A 7 1.55 6.59 -5.29
CA ASP A 7 1.40 7.13 -6.64
C ASP A 7 1.83 6.16 -7.75
N MET A 8 2.61 5.11 -7.43
CA MET A 8 3.07 4.13 -8.41
C MET A 8 2.08 2.99 -8.66
N TYR A 9 1.07 2.86 -7.80
CA TYR A 9 -0.04 1.94 -8.05
C TYR A 9 -1.06 2.61 -8.96
N PRO A 10 -1.41 1.99 -10.10
CA PRO A 10 -2.35 2.59 -11.03
C PRO A 10 -3.72 2.70 -10.35
N PHE A 11 -4.06 3.91 -9.91
CA PHE A 11 -5.40 4.28 -9.51
C PHE A 11 -6.26 4.33 -10.77
N SER A 12 -6.75 3.18 -11.20
CA SER A 12 -7.61 3.05 -12.39
C SER A 12 -9.02 3.54 -12.07
N GLY A 13 -9.15 4.84 -11.79
CA GLY A 13 -10.36 5.66 -11.91
C GLY A 13 -11.58 5.35 -11.03
N GLU A 14 -11.74 4.16 -10.47
CA GLU A 14 -13.02 3.77 -9.87
C GLU A 14 -12.79 2.77 -8.73
N THR A 15 -12.40 3.27 -7.55
CA THR A 15 -12.47 2.55 -6.26
C THR A 15 -11.75 1.20 -6.13
N GLU A 16 -10.96 0.76 -7.12
CA GLU A 16 -10.30 -0.54 -7.10
C GLU A 16 -8.78 -0.39 -7.13
N PHE A 17 -8.18 -0.57 -5.94
CA PHE A 17 -6.74 -0.69 -5.77
C PHE A 17 -6.30 -2.06 -6.28
N ASN A 18 -5.69 -2.11 -7.46
CA ASN A 18 -5.09 -3.34 -7.99
C ASN A 18 -3.80 -3.65 -7.23
N CYS A 19 -3.94 -4.25 -6.04
CA CYS A 19 -2.82 -4.69 -5.23
C CYS A 19 -2.32 -6.06 -5.67
N PRO A 20 -0.99 -6.25 -5.80
CA PRO A 20 -0.44 -7.59 -5.91
C PRO A 20 -0.77 -8.39 -4.65
N THR A 21 -1.02 -9.69 -4.81
CA THR A 21 -1.21 -10.62 -3.68
C THR A 21 0.11 -11.09 -3.08
N THR A 22 1.23 -10.55 -3.55
CA THR A 22 2.58 -10.81 -3.02
C THR A 22 2.65 -10.38 -1.56
N TYR A 23 3.25 -11.24 -0.72
CA TYR A 23 3.49 -10.95 0.68
C TYR A 23 4.90 -10.38 0.86
N GLU A 24 4.97 -9.07 1.07
CA GLU A 24 6.18 -8.30 1.31
C GLU A 24 5.95 -7.39 2.52
N PRO A 25 6.14 -7.91 3.75
CA PRO A 25 5.69 -7.23 4.94
C PRO A 25 6.48 -5.94 5.17
N ILE A 26 5.77 -4.85 5.39
CA ILE A 26 6.36 -3.54 5.71
C ILE A 26 5.81 -3.01 7.02
N CYS A 27 6.65 -2.32 7.77
CA CYS A 27 6.25 -1.64 9.01
C CYS A 27 5.78 -0.22 8.67
N GLY A 28 4.51 0.08 8.95
CA GLY A 28 3.92 1.40 8.85
C GLY A 28 4.44 2.34 9.93
N THR A 29 4.21 3.64 9.75
CA THR A 29 4.57 4.66 10.74
C THR A 29 3.69 4.64 11.98
N ASP A 30 2.53 3.99 11.88
CA ASP A 30 1.60 3.69 12.95
C ASP A 30 2.04 2.49 13.81
N GLY A 31 3.11 1.80 13.42
CA GLY A 31 3.61 0.60 14.08
C GLY A 31 2.87 -0.68 13.68
N VAL A 32 1.98 -0.62 12.67
CA VAL A 32 1.30 -1.80 12.12
C VAL A 32 2.14 -2.40 11.00
N THR A 33 2.19 -3.74 10.95
CA THR A 33 2.84 -4.44 9.83
C THR A 33 1.80 -4.73 8.76
N TYR A 34 2.01 -4.19 7.57
CA TYR A 34 1.14 -4.39 6.41
C TYR A 34 1.68 -5.53 5.55
N PRO A 35 0.80 -6.38 4.97
CA PRO A 35 1.22 -7.51 4.14
C PRO A 35 2.02 -7.11 2.89
N ASN A 36 1.81 -5.91 2.36
CA ASN A 36 2.53 -5.32 1.25
C ASN A 36 2.35 -3.80 1.23
N GLU A 37 3.18 -3.12 0.44
CA GLU A 37 3.12 -1.68 0.19
C GLU A 37 1.74 -1.20 -0.28
N CYS A 38 1.07 -1.98 -1.11
CA CYS A 38 -0.26 -1.63 -1.59
C CYS A 38 -1.33 -1.68 -0.48
N SER A 39 -1.22 -2.63 0.45
CA SER A 39 -2.11 -2.74 1.61
C SER A 39 -1.94 -1.57 2.57
N LEU A 40 -0.71 -1.07 2.72
CA LEU A 40 -0.43 0.18 3.45
C LEU A 40 -1.06 1.37 2.72
N CYS A 41 -0.89 1.47 1.40
CA CYS A 41 -1.45 2.55 0.60
C CYS A 41 -2.98 2.62 0.63
N ARG A 42 -3.65 1.47 0.70
CA ARG A 42 -5.12 1.40 0.84
C ARG A 42 -5.64 1.97 2.16
N GLU A 43 -4.82 2.03 3.22
CA GLU A 43 -5.22 2.67 4.48
C GLU A 43 -4.85 4.16 4.56
N ILE A 44 -3.97 4.64 3.69
CA ILE A 44 -3.53 6.05 3.64
C ILE A 44 -4.44 6.90 2.71
N LEU A 45 -5.12 6.28 1.74
CA LEU A 45 -6.04 6.92 0.77
C LEU A 45 -7.51 6.65 1.11
#